data_AF-A0A3S9A4J7-F1
#
_entry.id   AF-A0A3S9A4J7-F1
#
_cell.length_a   1.000
_cell.length_b   1.000
_cell.length_c   1.000
_cell.angle_alpha   90.00
_cell.angle_beta   90.00
_cell.angle_gamma   90.00
#
_symmetry.space_group_name_H-M   'P 1'
#
loop_
_entity.id
_entity.type
_entity.pdbx_description
1 polymer ?
#
loop_
_entity_poly.entity_id
_entity_poly.type
_entity_poly.pdbx_seq_one_letter_code
_entity_poly.pdbx_strand_id
1 'polypeptide(L)'
;MGNYGDWLVMLIAGALIIFWLYRSFYRWLHEPPGMNSKLLLNEAEDVQDDDVNVQFLEKSGYEVTHGKYRMPITINLDGTMLQSRLFIDLIAEKDGKHYIVKTARERMPIDWTGSGVRDRLLVYALLMPECEGVLFVDHKELTIRKITFRFGT
;
A
#
# COMPACT_ATOMS: atom_id res chain seq x y z
N MET A 1 -44.65 -17.19 -17.87
CA MET A 1 -43.57 -16.20 -18.12
C MET A 1 -42.53 -16.24 -16.99
N GLY A 2 -41.97 -17.40 -16.65
CA GLY A 2 -41.06 -17.57 -15.50
C GLY A 2 -39.64 -18.06 -15.83
N ASN A 3 -39.45 -18.76 -16.97
CA ASN A 3 -38.17 -19.38 -17.30
C ASN A 3 -37.11 -18.42 -17.86
N TYR A 4 -37.53 -17.38 -18.57
CA TYR A 4 -36.59 -16.45 -19.21
C TYR A 4 -35.89 -15.53 -18.20
N GLY A 5 -36.60 -15.13 -17.15
CA GLY A 5 -36.02 -14.33 -16.06
C GLY A 5 -35.01 -15.12 -15.26
N ASP A 6 -35.33 -16.37 -14.92
CA ASP A 6 -34.45 -17.25 -14.16
C ASP A 6 -33.16 -17.59 -14.94
N TRP A 7 -33.30 -17.90 -16.23
CA TRP A 7 -32.14 -18.13 -17.12
C TRP A 7 -31.26 -16.89 -17.28
N LEU A 8 -31.86 -15.70 -17.40
CA LEU A 8 -31.12 -14.45 -17.50
C LEU A 8 -30.37 -14.13 -16.20
N VAL A 9 -31.01 -14.33 -15.04
CA VAL A 9 -30.38 -14.14 -13.72
C VAL A 9 -29.23 -15.13 -13.53
N MET A 10 -29.41 -16.40 -13.92
CA MET A 10 -28.36 -17.41 -13.82
C MET A 10 -27.16 -17.10 -14.73
N LEU A 11 -27.41 -16.56 -15.93
CA LEU A 11 -26.37 -16.14 -16.86
C LEU A 11 -25.59 -14.93 -16.31
N ILE A 12 -26.27 -13.92 -15.78
CA ILE A 12 -25.64 -12.73 -15.17
C ILE A 12 -24.82 -13.13 -13.94
N ALA A 13 -25.37 -13.98 -13.07
CA ALA A 13 -24.67 -14.48 -11.89
C ALA A 13 -23.42 -15.29 -12.29
N GLY A 14 -23.52 -16.16 -13.28
CA GLY A 14 -22.39 -16.92 -13.82
C GLY A 14 -21.30 -16.01 -14.40
N ALA A 15 -21.69 -15.00 -15.17
CA ALA A 15 -20.75 -14.02 -15.72
C ALA A 15 -20.04 -13.21 -14.62
N LEU A 16 -20.76 -12.82 -13.56
CA LEU A 16 -20.17 -12.14 -12.40
C LEU A 16 -19.17 -13.03 -11.66
N ILE A 17 -19.49 -14.31 -11.45
CA ILE A 17 -18.59 -15.27 -10.80
C ILE A 17 -17.33 -15.48 -11.65
N ILE A 18 -17.48 -15.67 -12.96
CA ILE A 18 -16.33 -15.85 -13.87
C ILE A 18 -15.48 -14.58 -13.89
N PHE A 19 -16.08 -13.40 -13.93
CA PHE A 19 -15.35 -12.13 -13.86
C PHE A 19 -14.60 -11.99 -12.53
N TRP A 20 -15.22 -12.36 -11.42
CA TRP A 20 -14.60 -12.30 -10.09
C TRP A 20 -13.46 -13.31 -9.94
N LEU A 21 -13.65 -14.54 -10.40
CA LEU A 21 -12.61 -15.57 -10.47
C LEU A 21 -11.46 -15.14 -11.38
N TYR A 22 -11.77 -14.60 -12.56
CA TYR A 22 -10.76 -14.10 -13.48
C TYR A 22 -9.95 -12.97 -12.83
N ARG A 23 -10.61 -12.00 -12.19
CA ARG A 23 -9.93 -10.90 -11.50
C ARG A 23 -9.07 -11.41 -10.34
N SER A 24 -9.59 -12.32 -9.52
CA SER A 24 -8.88 -12.89 -8.37
C SER A 24 -7.68 -13.74 -8.81
N PHE A 25 -7.86 -14.56 -9.85
CA PHE A 25 -6.80 -15.37 -10.45
C PHE A 25 -5.74 -14.50 -11.15
N TYR A 26 -6.15 -13.47 -11.88
CA TYR A 26 -5.24 -12.53 -12.52
C TYR A 26 -4.41 -11.76 -11.49
N ARG A 27 -5.02 -11.37 -10.37
CA ARG A 27 -4.33 -10.77 -9.21
C ARG A 27 -3.33 -11.74 -8.59
N TRP A 28 -3.75 -12.96 -8.28
CA TRP A 28 -2.86 -14.00 -7.73
C TRP A 28 -1.68 -14.33 -8.65
N LEU A 29 -1.91 -14.33 -9.97
CA LEU A 29 -0.88 -14.61 -10.98
C LEU A 29 0.10 -13.44 -11.19
N HIS A 30 -0.35 -12.20 -10.98
CA HIS A 30 0.48 -11.00 -11.11
C HIS A 30 0.97 -10.43 -9.77
N GLU A 31 0.68 -11.09 -8.64
CA GLU A 31 1.41 -10.85 -7.40
C GLU A 31 2.91 -11.08 -7.70
N PRO A 32 3.76 -10.04 -7.64
CA PRO A 32 5.15 -10.19 -8.02
C PRO A 32 5.81 -11.27 -7.12
N PRO A 33 6.41 -12.32 -7.71
CA PRO A 33 7.08 -13.36 -6.95
C PRO A 33 8.35 -12.77 -6.35
N GLY A 34 8.28 -12.29 -5.11
CA GLY A 34 9.42 -11.65 -4.46
C GLY A 34 9.15 -10.79 -3.23
N MET A 35 7.95 -10.80 -2.64
CA MET A 35 7.74 -10.12 -1.36
C MET A 35 8.45 -10.89 -0.22
N ASN A 36 9.75 -10.65 -0.03
CA ASN A 36 10.37 -10.78 1.29
C ASN A 36 9.64 -9.89 2.32
N SER A 37 8.87 -8.91 1.85
CA SER A 37 7.90 -8.15 2.62
C SER A 37 6.68 -8.94 3.11
N LYS A 38 6.34 -10.15 2.60
CA LYS A 38 5.29 -10.98 3.25
C LYS A 38 5.70 -11.32 4.69
N LEU A 39 6.98 -11.58 4.94
CA LEU A 39 7.51 -11.76 6.29
C LEU A 39 7.48 -10.47 7.11
N LEU A 40 7.81 -9.33 6.49
CA LEU A 40 7.77 -8.03 7.17
C LEU A 40 6.34 -7.59 7.51
N LEU A 41 5.36 -7.96 6.69
CA LEU A 41 3.97 -7.52 6.83
C LEU A 41 3.08 -8.50 7.58
N ASN A 42 3.54 -9.73 7.83
CA ASN A 42 2.84 -10.65 8.74
C ASN A 42 2.69 -10.07 10.16
N GLU A 43 3.56 -9.15 10.55
CA GLU A 43 3.50 -8.43 11.82
C GLU A 43 2.85 -7.04 11.69
N ALA A 44 2.31 -6.68 10.52
CA ALA A 44 1.54 -5.46 10.36
C ALA A 44 0.23 -5.57 11.14
N GLU A 45 -0.23 -4.44 11.67
CA GLU A 45 -1.56 -4.34 12.27
C GLU A 45 -2.63 -4.59 11.19
N ASP A 46 -3.78 -5.12 11.60
CA ASP A 46 -4.95 -5.23 10.72
C ASP A 46 -5.39 -3.84 10.25
N VAL A 47 -6.03 -3.81 9.07
CA VAL A 47 -6.59 -2.57 8.51
C VAL A 47 -7.74 -2.11 9.40
N GLN A 48 -7.74 -0.83 9.75
CA GLN A 48 -8.80 -0.17 10.49
C GLN A 48 -9.72 0.56 9.51
N ASP A 49 -10.86 -0.03 9.17
CA ASP A 49 -11.81 0.50 8.17
C ASP A 49 -12.40 1.88 8.56
N ASP A 50 -12.36 2.22 9.85
CA ASP A 50 -12.79 3.51 10.38
C ASP A 50 -11.71 4.61 10.28
N ASP A 51 -10.48 4.28 9.88
CA ASP A 51 -9.41 5.27 9.66
C ASP A 51 -9.75 6.14 8.44
N VAL A 52 -9.75 7.46 8.65
CA VAL A 52 -10.06 8.47 7.63
C VAL A 52 -9.13 8.38 6.41
N ASN A 53 -7.85 8.01 6.61
CA ASN A 53 -6.89 7.85 5.53
C ASN A 53 -7.16 6.58 4.71
N VAL A 54 -7.63 5.51 5.35
CA VAL A 54 -8.07 4.27 4.67
C VAL A 54 -9.26 4.60 3.77
N GLN A 55 -10.30 5.20 4.33
CA GLN A 55 -11.49 5.60 3.55
C GLN A 55 -11.15 6.57 2.41
N PHE A 56 -10.21 7.49 2.63
CA PHE A 56 -9.79 8.43 1.59
C PHE A 56 -9.03 7.74 0.44
N LEU A 57 -8.17 6.78 0.77
CA LEU A 57 -7.48 5.93 -0.22
C LEU A 57 -8.48 5.10 -1.03
N GLU A 58 -9.44 4.46 -0.36
CA GLU A 58 -10.49 3.65 -0.99
C GLU A 58 -11.39 4.45 -1.92
N LYS A 59 -11.85 5.63 -1.47
CA LYS A 59 -12.58 6.58 -2.33
C LYS A 59 -11.77 7.02 -3.55
N SER A 60 -10.44 6.98 -3.46
CA SER A 60 -9.52 7.31 -4.55
C SER A 60 -9.13 6.10 -5.43
N GLY A 61 -9.77 4.94 -5.19
CA GLY A 61 -9.61 3.70 -5.96
C GLY A 61 -8.39 2.87 -5.58
N TYR A 62 -7.88 3.03 -4.36
CA TYR A 62 -6.87 2.13 -3.78
C TYR A 62 -7.53 1.11 -2.84
N GLU A 63 -7.00 -0.10 -2.76
CA GLU A 63 -7.40 -1.10 -1.76
C GLU A 63 -6.33 -1.11 -0.66
N VAL A 64 -6.68 -0.87 0.61
CA VAL A 64 -5.71 -0.94 1.70
C VAL A 64 -5.58 -2.38 2.15
N THR A 65 -4.38 -2.95 2.02
CA THR A 65 -4.16 -4.39 2.27
C THR A 65 -3.60 -4.68 3.65
N HIS A 66 -2.82 -3.76 4.22
CA HIS A 66 -2.23 -3.90 5.56
C HIS A 66 -2.29 -2.57 6.29
N GLY A 67 -2.52 -2.65 7.60
CA GLY A 67 -2.50 -1.51 8.50
C GLY A 67 -1.07 -1.06 8.80
N LYS A 68 -0.94 -0.41 9.95
CA LYS A 68 0.34 0.17 10.37
C LYS A 68 1.34 -0.92 10.71
N TYR A 69 2.58 -0.72 10.26
CA TYR A 69 3.69 -1.59 10.61
C TYR A 69 4.83 -0.82 11.27
N ARG A 70 5.29 -1.34 12.41
CA ARG A 70 6.42 -0.81 13.18
C ARG A 70 7.60 -1.76 13.04
N MET A 71 8.46 -1.46 12.08
CA MET A 71 9.67 -2.24 11.84
C MET A 71 10.75 -1.90 12.88
N PRO A 72 11.16 -2.86 13.74
CA PRO A 72 12.28 -2.65 14.65
C PRO A 72 13.59 -2.63 13.88
N ILE A 73 14.53 -1.77 14.28
CA ILE A 73 15.87 -1.71 13.71
C ILE A 73 16.87 -1.73 14.85
N THR A 74 17.77 -2.69 14.82
CA THR A 74 18.93 -2.75 15.71
C THR A 74 20.17 -2.27 14.94
N ILE A 75 20.90 -1.32 15.51
CA ILE A 75 22.07 -0.69 14.89
C ILE A 75 23.27 -0.93 15.81
N ASN A 76 24.34 -1.51 15.30
CA ASN A 76 25.60 -1.58 16.04
C ASN A 76 26.45 -0.36 15.67
N LEU A 77 26.69 0.51 16.65
CA LEU A 77 27.55 1.69 16.52
C LEU A 77 28.80 1.48 17.39
N ASP A 78 29.89 1.08 16.75
CA ASP A 78 31.19 0.86 17.39
C ASP A 78 31.12 -0.01 18.66
N GLY A 79 30.35 -1.10 18.59
CA GLY A 79 30.13 -2.03 19.71
C GLY A 79 28.94 -1.66 20.62
N THR A 80 28.37 -0.47 20.45
CA THR A 80 27.15 -0.06 21.17
C THR A 80 25.91 -0.45 20.38
N MET A 81 25.05 -1.27 20.98
CA MET A 81 23.78 -1.66 20.36
C MET A 81 22.72 -0.58 20.58
N LEU A 82 22.34 0.10 19.51
CA LEU A 82 21.24 1.07 19.47
C LEU A 82 19.96 0.42 18.95
N GLN A 83 18.83 0.89 19.45
CA GLN A 83 17.51 0.45 19.01
C GLN A 83 16.78 1.63 18.37
N SER A 84 16.21 1.39 17.20
CA SER A 84 15.42 2.33 16.43
C SER A 84 14.22 1.62 15.82
N ARG A 85 13.41 2.37 15.07
CA ARG A 85 12.24 1.85 14.39
C ARG A 85 11.87 2.69 13.18
N LEU A 86 11.42 2.03 12.12
CA LEU A 86 10.71 2.66 11.02
C LEU A 86 9.22 2.37 11.12
N PHE A 87 8.43 3.33 10.65
CA PHE A 87 6.97 3.21 10.62
C PHE A 87 6.50 3.28 9.18
N ILE A 88 5.81 2.24 8.74
CA ILE A 88 4.97 2.23 7.55
C ILE A 88 3.54 2.45 8.04
N ASP A 89 2.84 3.47 7.53
CA ASP A 89 1.54 3.83 8.10
C ASP A 89 0.44 2.91 7.57
N LEU A 90 0.45 2.59 6.27
CA LEU A 90 -0.43 1.62 5.62
C LEU A 90 0.28 1.04 4.39
N ILE A 91 -0.28 -0.03 3.83
CA ILE A 91 0.03 -0.49 2.47
C ILE A 91 -1.24 -0.50 1.64
N ALA A 92 -1.12 0.06 0.44
CA ALA A 92 -2.21 0.15 -0.51
C ALA A 92 -1.86 -0.54 -1.82
N GLU A 93 -2.88 -1.09 -2.48
CA GLU A 93 -2.81 -1.66 -3.81
C GLU A 93 -3.69 -0.85 -4.77
N LYS A 94 -3.22 -0.66 -6.00
CA LYS A 94 -4.06 -0.16 -7.10
C LYS A 94 -3.59 -0.75 -8.41
N ASP A 95 -4.53 -1.32 -9.16
CA ASP A 95 -4.27 -1.98 -10.45
C ASP A 95 -3.17 -3.07 -10.36
N GLY A 96 -3.19 -3.87 -9.29
CA GLY A 96 -2.19 -4.93 -9.05
C GLY A 96 -0.80 -4.42 -8.64
N LYS A 97 -0.66 -3.12 -8.37
CA LYS A 97 0.61 -2.51 -7.92
C LYS A 97 0.51 -2.12 -6.46
N HIS A 98 1.53 -2.48 -5.68
CA HIS A 98 1.62 -2.13 -4.27
C HIS A 98 2.34 -0.80 -4.05
N TYR A 99 1.93 -0.12 -2.99
CA TYR A 99 2.43 1.17 -2.58
C TYR A 99 2.58 1.24 -1.07
N ILE A 100 3.67 1.84 -0.62
CA ILE A 100 3.87 2.18 0.78
C ILE A 100 3.15 3.49 1.05
N VAL A 101 2.32 3.56 2.08
CA VAL A 101 1.61 4.79 2.44
C VAL A 101 2.29 5.48 3.62
N LYS A 102 2.48 6.78 3.48
CA LYS A 102 2.90 7.70 4.53
C LYS A 102 1.85 8.79 4.70
N THR A 103 1.28 8.90 5.90
CA THR A 103 0.26 9.90 6.21
C THR A 103 0.88 11.22 6.65
N ALA A 104 0.26 12.33 6.26
CA ALA A 104 0.65 13.67 6.67
C ALA A 104 0.52 13.82 8.19
N ARG A 105 1.49 14.50 8.81
CA ARG A 105 1.51 14.76 10.25
C ARG A 105 1.92 16.20 10.48
N GLU A 106 1.09 16.97 11.19
CA GLU A 106 1.32 18.41 11.45
C GLU A 106 2.70 18.69 12.07
N ARG A 107 3.13 17.84 13.01
CA ARG A 107 4.43 17.99 13.70
C ARG A 107 5.65 17.56 12.88
N MET A 108 5.46 16.94 11.72
CA MET A 108 6.54 16.45 10.87
C MET A 108 6.22 16.71 9.39
N PRO A 109 6.11 17.99 8.98
CA PRO A 109 5.88 18.33 7.59
C PRO A 109 7.04 17.86 6.72
N ILE A 110 6.73 17.54 5.47
CA ILE A 110 7.74 17.21 4.46
C ILE A 110 8.14 18.49 3.75
N ASP A 111 9.46 18.73 3.67
CA ASP A 111 9.99 19.70 2.73
C ASP A 111 9.90 19.12 1.31
N TRP A 112 9.15 19.80 0.45
CA TRP A 112 8.88 19.36 -0.93
C TRP A 112 10.02 19.67 -1.92
N THR A 113 11.22 19.98 -1.42
CA THR A 113 12.45 19.94 -2.20
C THR A 113 12.88 18.51 -2.52
N GLY A 114 13.73 18.34 -3.54
CA GLY A 114 14.27 17.01 -3.89
C GLY A 114 15.03 16.35 -2.73
N SER A 115 15.82 17.11 -1.97
CA SER A 115 16.52 16.61 -0.77
C SER A 115 15.55 16.26 0.35
N GLY A 116 14.52 17.08 0.60
CA GLY A 116 13.53 16.81 1.64
C GLY A 116 12.73 15.54 1.38
N VAL A 117 12.27 15.36 0.13
CA VAL A 117 11.59 14.14 -0.31
C VAL A 117 12.52 12.92 -0.23
N ARG A 118 13.78 13.05 -0.68
CA ARG A 118 14.79 11.99 -0.58
C ARG A 118 15.01 11.57 0.87
N ASP A 119 15.37 12.50 1.73
CA ASP A 119 15.77 12.21 3.12
C ASP A 119 14.62 11.61 3.91
N ARG A 120 13.37 11.95 3.56
CA ARG A 120 12.18 11.48 4.27
C ARG A 120 11.58 10.20 3.71
N LEU A 121 11.54 10.04 2.39
CA LEU A 121 10.76 9.00 1.74
C LEU A 121 11.60 7.93 1.02
N LEU A 122 12.87 8.21 0.67
CA LEU A 122 13.71 7.26 -0.06
C LEU A 122 13.91 5.96 0.70
N VAL A 123 14.07 6.02 2.03
CA VAL A 123 14.27 4.84 2.88
C VAL A 123 13.17 3.79 2.68
N TYR A 124 11.93 4.21 2.46
CA TYR A 124 10.80 3.30 2.25
C TYR A 124 10.88 2.63 0.88
N ALA A 125 11.20 3.39 -0.16
CA ALA A 125 11.40 2.84 -1.50
C ALA A 125 12.56 1.85 -1.57
N LEU A 126 13.62 2.06 -0.76
CA LEU A 126 14.74 1.13 -0.64
C LEU A 126 14.40 -0.11 0.19
N LEU A 127 13.52 0.04 1.18
CA LEU A 127 13.11 -1.04 2.08
C LEU A 127 12.22 -2.08 1.40
N MET A 128 11.34 -1.63 0.50
CA MET A 128 10.43 -2.48 -0.27
C MET A 128 10.53 -2.12 -1.76
N PRO A 129 11.63 -2.51 -2.44
CA PRO A 129 11.88 -2.16 -3.83
C PRO A 129 10.85 -2.74 -4.82
N GLU A 130 10.07 -3.74 -4.41
CA GLU A 130 8.96 -4.31 -5.16
C GLU A 130 7.72 -3.41 -5.20
N CYS A 131 7.62 -2.42 -4.33
CA CYS A 131 6.55 -1.43 -4.37
C CYS A 131 6.80 -0.42 -5.49
N GLU A 132 5.74 -0.04 -6.21
CA GLU A 132 5.82 0.90 -7.35
C GLU A 132 6.13 2.34 -6.89
N GLY A 133 6.01 2.63 -5.60
CA GLY A 133 6.40 3.89 -5.01
C GLY A 133 5.82 4.12 -3.62
N VAL A 134 6.01 5.35 -3.14
CA VAL A 134 5.47 5.82 -1.86
C VAL A 134 4.31 6.77 -2.13
N LEU A 135 3.17 6.53 -1.49
CA LEU A 135 2.04 7.44 -1.48
C LEU A 135 2.14 8.33 -0.24
N PHE A 136 2.25 9.63 -0.45
CA PHE A 136 2.03 10.60 0.62
C PHE A 136 0.57 11.02 0.63
N VAL A 137 -0.12 10.74 1.73
CA VAL A 137 -1.57 10.94 1.88
C VAL A 137 -1.82 12.04 2.89
N ASP A 138 -2.52 13.08 2.47
CA ASP A 138 -3.03 14.14 3.32
C ASP A 138 -4.55 14.21 3.17
N HIS A 139 -5.29 13.66 4.13
CA HIS A 139 -6.76 13.70 4.09
C HIS A 139 -7.32 15.10 4.37
N LYS A 140 -6.57 15.97 5.06
CA LYS A 140 -7.03 17.34 5.39
C LYS A 140 -7.00 18.20 4.14
N GLU A 141 -5.92 18.08 3.38
CA GLU A 141 -5.73 18.75 2.09
C GLU A 141 -6.29 17.94 0.91
N LEU A 142 -6.98 16.82 1.18
CA LEU A 142 -7.55 15.89 0.19
C LEU A 142 -6.59 15.57 -0.96
N THR A 143 -5.33 15.34 -0.63
CA THR A 143 -4.27 15.16 -1.62
C THR A 143 -3.56 13.81 -1.42
N ILE A 144 -3.41 13.07 -2.52
CA ILE A 144 -2.56 11.88 -2.60
C ILE A 144 -1.44 12.17 -3.61
N ARG A 145 -0.20 12.15 -3.15
CA ARG A 145 0.98 12.32 -4.02
C ARG A 145 1.64 10.97 -4.19
N LYS A 146 1.87 10.55 -5.44
CA LYS A 146 2.69 9.37 -5.74
C LYS A 146 4.14 9.81 -5.96
N ILE A 147 5.05 9.25 -5.18
CA ILE A 147 6.49 9.51 -5.24
C ILE A 147 7.19 8.23 -5.71
N THR A 148 7.97 8.37 -6.79
CA THR A 148 8.78 7.28 -7.35
C THR A 148 10.23 7.74 -7.45
N PHE A 149 11.17 6.86 -7.15
CA PHE A 149 12.60 7.15 -7.22
C PHE A 149 13.24 6.40 -8.39
N ARG A 150 14.15 7.06 -9.10
CA ARG A 150 15.00 6.44 -10.13
C ARG A 150 16.45 6.67 -9.73
N PHE A 151 17.27 5.62 -9.86
CA PHE A 151 18.68 5.64 -9.49
C PHE A 151 19.54 5.57 -10.74
N GLY A 152 20.46 6.53 -10.89
CA GLY A 152 21.26 6.64 -12.10
C GLY A 152 20.47 7.12 -13.33
N THR A 153 21.20 7.53 -14.36
CA THR A 153 20.69 7.81 -15.72
C THR A 153 20.76 6.58 -16.59
#